data_AF-A0A1X9XRS3-F1
#
_entry.id   AF-A0A1X9XRS3-F1
#
_cell.length_a   1.000
_cell.length_b   1.000
_cell.length_c   1.000
_cell.angle_alpha   90.00
_cell.angle_beta   90.00
_cell.angle_gamma   90.00
#
_symmetry.space_group_name_H-M   'P 1'
#
loop_
_entity.id
_entity.type
_entity.pdbx_description
1 polymer ?
#
loop_
_entity_poly.entity_id
_entity_poly.type
_entity_poly.pdbx_seq_one_letter_code
_entity_poly.pdbx_strand_id
1 'polypeptide(L)'
;TRRRRDFNKIIEIKEREKKRVEILLGQINQSDKTLAFCANQAHALVVRDLINQVKTSPDPNYCQRVTANDGALGEQHLRDFQD
;
A
#
# COMPACT_ATOMS: atom_id res chain seq x y z
N THR A 1 -6.25 -5.13 32.45
CA THR A 1 -6.28 -5.85 31.15
C THR A 1 -6.33 -4.94 29.91
N ARG A 2 -5.71 -3.73 29.93
CA ARG A 2 -5.76 -2.75 28.83
C ARG A 2 -5.14 -3.23 27.50
N ARG A 3 -4.07 -4.03 27.55
CA ARG A 3 -3.31 -4.48 26.36
C ARG A 3 -4.16 -5.16 25.28
N ARG A 4 -5.10 -6.04 25.66
CA ARG A 4 -5.86 -6.86 24.70
C ARG A 4 -6.82 -6.04 23.83
N ARG A 5 -7.40 -4.96 24.36
CA ARG A 5 -8.34 -4.11 23.59
C ARG A 5 -7.61 -3.30 22.53
N ASP A 6 -6.44 -2.76 22.87
CA ASP A 6 -5.62 -1.99 21.94
C ASP A 6 -5.08 -2.88 20.82
N PHE A 7 -4.64 -4.11 21.13
CA PHE A 7 -4.25 -5.09 20.10
C PHE A 7 -5.40 -5.50 19.19
N ASN A 8 -6.58 -5.81 19.73
CA ASN A 8 -7.74 -6.16 18.91
C ASN A 8 -8.10 -5.03 17.95
N LYS A 9 -8.05 -3.77 18.41
CA LYS A 9 -8.31 -2.59 17.57
C LYS A 9 -7.28 -2.45 16.46
N ILE A 10 -6.00 -2.68 16.74
CA ILE A 10 -4.94 -2.65 15.72
C ILE A 10 -5.15 -3.74 14.67
N ILE A 11 -5.51 -4.95 15.09
CA ILE A 11 -5.79 -6.09 14.19
C ILE A 11 -7.00 -5.77 13.30
N GLU A 12 -8.09 -5.30 13.89
CA GLU A 12 -9.32 -4.93 13.17
C GLU A 12 -9.07 -3.84 12.11
N ILE A 13 -8.25 -2.84 12.44
CA ILE A 13 -7.88 -1.78 11.50
C ILE A 13 -7.07 -2.36 10.32
N LYS A 14 -6.12 -3.27 10.58
CA LYS A 14 -5.30 -3.87 9.50
C LYS A 14 -6.13 -4.75 8.57
N GLU A 15 -7.02 -5.57 9.10
CA GLU A 15 -7.93 -6.41 8.30
C GLU A 15 -8.87 -5.55 7.44
N ARG A 16 -9.36 -4.44 7.99
CA ARG A 16 -10.19 -3.50 7.24
C ARG A 16 -9.42 -2.87 6.07
N GLU A 17 -8.18 -2.43 6.28
CA GLU A 17 -7.37 -1.86 5.20
C GLU A 17 -6.98 -2.91 4.16
N LYS A 18 -6.68 -4.15 4.57
CA LYS A 18 -6.48 -5.26 3.65
C LYS A 18 -7.72 -5.49 2.79
N LYS A 19 -8.92 -5.48 3.39
CA LYS A 19 -10.16 -5.67 2.63
C LYS A 19 -10.37 -4.58 1.58
N ARG A 20 -10.02 -3.33 1.91
CA ARG A 20 -10.08 -2.21 0.95
C ARG A 20 -9.09 -2.38 -0.20
N VAL A 21 -7.88 -2.88 0.08
CA VAL A 21 -6.89 -3.22 -0.95
C VAL A 21 -7.37 -4.34 -1.87
N GLU A 22 -7.97 -5.40 -1.32
CA GLU A 22 -8.56 -6.49 -2.13
C GLU A 22 -9.67 -5.96 -3.05
N ILE A 23 -10.55 -5.10 -2.53
CA ILE A 23 -11.61 -4.48 -3.34
C ILE A 23 -11.00 -3.61 -4.44
N LEU A 24 -10.02 -2.77 -4.12
CA LEU A 24 -9.31 -1.93 -5.09
C LEU A 24 -8.71 -2.78 -6.22
N LEU A 25 -7.91 -3.80 -5.86
CA LEU A 25 -7.22 -4.66 -6.82
C LEU A 25 -8.17 -5.56 -7.63
N GLY A 26 -9.39 -5.79 -7.16
CA GLY A 26 -10.45 -6.48 -7.91
C GLY A 26 -11.29 -5.56 -8.80
N GLN A 27 -11.21 -4.24 -8.61
CA GLN A 27 -11.93 -3.23 -9.40
C GLN A 27 -11.10 -2.61 -10.52
N ILE A 28 -9.78 -2.79 -10.49
CA ILE A 28 -8.87 -2.27 -11.51
C ILE A 28 -8.31 -3.42 -12.35
N ASN A 29 -7.88 -3.10 -13.57
CA ASN A 29 -6.94 -3.95 -14.27
C ASN A 29 -5.55 -3.77 -13.65
N GLN A 30 -4.98 -4.82 -13.07
CA GLN A 30 -3.72 -4.76 -12.34
C GLN A 30 -2.49 -4.46 -13.23
N SER A 31 -2.62 -4.47 -14.56
CA SER A 31 -1.57 -3.99 -15.46
C SER A 31 -1.55 -2.47 -15.66
N ASP A 32 -2.58 -1.76 -15.20
CA ASP A 32 -2.71 -0.33 -15.44
C ASP A 32 -1.99 0.49 -14.37
N LYS A 33 -1.25 1.51 -14.82
CA LYS A 33 -0.61 2.49 -13.93
C LYS A 33 -1.66 3.13 -13.01
N THR A 34 -1.52 2.95 -11.70
CA THR A 34 -2.50 3.39 -10.69
C THR A 34 -1.82 4.20 -9.59
N LEU A 35 -2.38 5.37 -9.25
CA LEU A 35 -1.96 6.17 -8.10
C LEU A 35 -2.93 6.00 -6.92
N ALA A 36 -2.39 5.67 -5.74
CA ALA A 36 -3.17 5.51 -4.51
C ALA A 36 -2.81 6.60 -3.48
N PHE A 37 -3.70 7.58 -3.29
CA PHE A 37 -3.51 8.64 -2.32
C PHE A 37 -3.84 8.18 -0.89
N CYS A 38 -2.88 8.35 0.01
CA CYS A 38 -2.99 7.94 1.41
C CYS A 38 -2.97 9.15 2.35
N ALA A 39 -3.67 9.03 3.49
CA ALA A 39 -3.76 10.10 4.50
C ALA A 39 -2.41 10.64 5.03
N ASN A 40 -1.38 9.80 5.12
CA ASN A 40 -0.02 10.20 5.52
C ASN A 40 1.00 9.14 5.07
N GLN A 41 2.29 9.39 5.34
CA GLN A 41 3.38 8.52 4.90
C GLN A 41 3.36 7.12 5.55
N ALA A 42 2.95 7.02 6.81
CA ALA A 42 2.83 5.74 7.51
C ALA A 42 1.67 4.91 6.93
N HIS A 43 0.56 5.56 6.60
CA HIS A 43 -0.55 4.90 5.91
C HIS A 43 -0.15 4.41 4.52
N ALA A 44 0.61 5.21 3.76
CA ALA A 44 1.14 4.80 2.46
C ALA A 44 2.05 3.55 2.56
N LEU A 45 2.84 3.43 3.64
CA LEU A 45 3.65 2.23 3.89
C LEU A 45 2.77 0.98 4.03
N VAL A 46 1.74 1.06 4.88
CA VAL A 46 0.83 -0.05 5.16
C VAL A 46 0.09 -0.45 3.89
N VAL A 47 -0.44 0.51 3.13
CA VAL A 47 -1.14 0.24 1.87
C VAL A 47 -0.21 -0.39 0.83
N ARG A 48 1.01 0.13 0.65
CA ARG A 48 2.03 -0.45 -0.24
C ARG A 48 2.32 -1.91 0.11
N ASP A 49 2.56 -2.19 1.39
CA ASP A 49 2.86 -3.55 1.85
C ASP A 49 1.68 -4.50 1.63
N LEU A 50 0.44 -4.04 1.86
CA LEU A 50 -0.77 -4.82 1.63
C LEU A 50 -1.01 -5.08 0.14
N ILE A 51 -0.81 -4.08 -0.74
CA ILE A 51 -0.92 -4.26 -2.18
C ILE A 51 0.08 -5.32 -2.66
N ASN A 52 1.33 -5.26 -2.22
CA ASN A 52 2.35 -6.25 -2.62
C ASN A 52 2.11 -7.65 -2.04
N GLN A 53 1.33 -7.78 -0.97
CA GLN A 53 0.90 -9.09 -0.45
C GLN A 53 -0.27 -9.69 -1.24
N VAL A 54 -1.10 -8.85 -1.88
CA VAL A 54 -2.37 -9.26 -2.52
C VAL A 54 -2.27 -9.29 -4.05
N LYS A 55 -1.36 -8.53 -4.65
CA LYS A 55 -1.13 -8.49 -6.11
C LYS A 55 -1.04 -9.89 -6.72
N THR A 56 -1.54 -10.03 -7.94
CA THR A 56 -1.36 -11.27 -8.72
C THR A 56 -0.05 -11.26 -9.50
N SER A 57 0.48 -10.07 -9.80
CA SER A 57 1.77 -9.92 -10.49
C SER A 57 2.92 -10.53 -9.68
N PRO A 58 3.85 -11.29 -10.30
CA PRO A 58 5.04 -11.78 -9.63
C PRO A 58 6.10 -10.70 -9.39
N ASP A 59 5.96 -9.52 -10.01
CA ASP A 59 6.97 -8.46 -9.97
C ASP A 59 7.20 -7.94 -8.53
N PRO A 60 8.42 -8.05 -7.97
CA PRO A 60 8.71 -7.53 -6.63
C PRO A 60 8.56 -6.01 -6.51
N ASN A 61 8.59 -5.28 -7.64
CA ASN A 61 8.48 -3.82 -7.70
C ASN A 61 7.08 -3.31 -8.08
N TYR A 62 6.07 -4.17 -8.08
CA TYR A 62 4.71 -3.87 -8.54
C TYR A 62 4.08 -2.62 -7.88
N CYS A 63 4.23 -2.44 -6.57
CA CYS A 63 3.76 -1.25 -5.88
C CYS A 63 4.88 -0.62 -5.07
N GLN A 64 5.20 0.63 -5.39
CA GLN A 64 6.18 1.44 -4.68
C GLN A 64 5.52 2.60 -3.96
N ARG A 65 6.18 3.05 -2.89
CA ARG A 65 5.79 4.26 -2.16
C ARG A 65 6.65 5.41 -2.64
N VAL A 66 6.03 6.58 -2.82
CA VAL A 66 6.70 7.84 -3.12
C VAL A 66 6.26 8.86 -2.08
N THR A 67 7.11 9.11 -1.08
CA THR A 67 6.91 10.18 -0.09
C THR A 67 8.21 10.96 0.17
N ALA A 68 8.10 12.09 0.88
CA ALA A 68 9.27 12.90 1.25
C ALA A 68 10.36 12.10 1.99
N ASN A 69 9.98 11.08 2.79
CA ASN A 69 10.95 10.25 3.52
C ASN A 69 11.66 9.21 2.64
N ASP A 70 11.19 8.96 1.41
CA ASP A 70 11.80 7.99 0.49
C ASP A 70 12.96 8.60 -0.32
N GLY A 71 13.14 9.92 -0.27
CA GLY A 71 14.26 10.63 -0.87
C GLY A 71 14.51 10.28 -2.34
N ALA A 72 15.78 10.10 -2.72
CA ALA A 72 16.18 9.82 -4.09
C ALA A 72 15.56 8.52 -4.67
N LEU A 73 15.28 7.52 -3.82
CA LEU A 73 14.68 6.27 -4.26
C LEU A 73 13.19 6.46 -4.60
N GLY A 74 12.46 7.22 -3.79
CA GLY A 74 11.08 7.60 -4.11
C GLY A 74 10.99 8.40 -5.41
N GLU A 75 11.90 9.35 -5.62
CA GLU A 75 12.00 10.09 -6.88
C GLU A 75 12.32 9.20 -8.08
N GLN A 76 13.14 8.16 -7.90
CA GLN A 76 13.40 7.19 -8.95
C GLN A 76 12.14 6.40 -9.31
N HIS A 77 11.42 5.89 -8.31
CA HIS A 77 10.16 5.19 -8.55
C HIS A 77 9.11 6.06 -9.24
N LEU A 78 9.08 7.37 -8.94
CA LEU A 78 8.20 8.30 -9.63
C LEU A 78 8.58 8.47 -11.11
N ARG A 79 9.87 8.57 -11.43
CA ARG A 79 10.34 8.60 -12.83
C ARG A 79 10.02 7.32 -13.57
N ASP A 80 10.34 6.16 -12.99
CA ASP A 80 10.06 4.85 -13.57
C ASP A 80 8.55 4.64 -13.82
N PHE A 81 7.69 5.25 -12.99
CA PHE A 81 6.24 5.20 -13.18
C PHE A 81 5.75 6.11 -14.32
N GLN A 82 6.43 7.23 -14.59
CA GLN A 82 6.03 8.19 -15.62
C GLN A 82 6.29 7.70 -17.04
N ASP A 83 7.37 6.97 -17.25
CA ASP A 83 7.76 6.35 -18.54
C ASP A 83 6.80 5.24 -18.96
#